data_AF-A0A948PM94-F1
#
_entry.id   AF-A0A948PM94-F1
#
_cell.length_a   1.000
_cell.length_b   1.000
_cell.length_c   1.000
_cell.angle_alpha   90.00
_cell.angle_beta   90.00
_cell.angle_gamma   90.00
#
_symmetry.space_group_name_H-M   'P 1'
#
loop_
_entity.id
_entity.type
_entity.pdbx_description
1 polymer ?
#
loop_
_entity_poly.entity_id
_entity_poly.type
_entity_poly.pdbx_seq_one_letter_code
_entity_poly.pdbx_strand_id
1 'polypeptide(L)'
;MKKIVLIIVLTVVLLTAFFFTQEADKRIEGSWLGTLNAMGTELRLVFNISRSEDGTLAATMDSLDQGSMGNPMDGVRFEDGKWILELKRAGVTYTAELSEDGQTLKGIFKQGGFTAPFDARRSEPIKKEELIRPQDPKKPYPYHEEDVTYTNDKDGITLAGTLTFPMEGGPFPAVVLITGSGAQNRDEELMGHRPFLVLADYLTRRGIAVLRVDDRGVGGSTGKISESTSVDFAGDVLAGVAFLKTRKEIDPKKIGLIGHSEGGIIAPIAAAKSKDVTFIVLMAGTGLNGEEILYLQGALLNRAGGYSEEIIQANLDQQKKIFSIMKKHEKAEDIRTELQNSFNDDIKKMSVEDREALGDNPQQKFDSEMEQILTPWFRFFLTYDPLPALRKVTCPVMAINGEKDLQVPPKENLAAIEGALKEAGTTDYTLKELPGLNHIFQKAETGSVSEYIKIEETINPEALKTIGDWILARVK
;
A
#
# COMPACT_ATOMS: atom_id res chain seq x y z
N MET A 1 -39.18 31.17 -63.15
CA MET A 1 -38.26 30.56 -64.13
C MET A 1 -36.94 30.24 -63.43
N LYS A 2 -36.45 29.00 -63.62
CA LYS A 2 -35.08 28.42 -63.53
C LYS A 2 -33.92 29.41 -63.21
N LYS A 3 -32.81 29.11 -62.52
CA LYS A 3 -32.20 27.93 -61.86
C LYS A 3 -30.88 28.45 -61.20
N ILE A 4 -30.50 27.92 -60.02
CA ILE A 4 -29.15 27.42 -59.54
C ILE A 4 -27.93 28.40 -59.75
N VAL A 5 -27.10 28.76 -58.75
CA VAL A 5 -26.00 27.98 -58.15
C VAL A 5 -25.48 28.62 -56.84
N LEU A 6 -25.12 27.73 -55.92
CA LEU A 6 -24.42 27.81 -54.62
C LEU A 6 -23.02 28.47 -54.68
N ILE A 7 -22.60 29.14 -53.60
CA ILE A 7 -21.29 29.01 -52.92
C ILE A 7 -21.07 30.26 -52.03
N ILE A 8 -21.02 30.03 -50.72
CA ILE A 8 -20.57 30.99 -49.71
C ILE A 8 -19.06 30.84 -49.60
N VAL A 9 -18.31 31.88 -49.93
CA VAL A 9 -16.91 32.06 -49.55
C VAL A 9 -16.86 33.29 -48.66
N LEU A 10 -16.64 33.06 -47.36
CA LEU A 10 -16.27 34.11 -46.42
C LEU A 10 -14.76 34.30 -46.53
N THR A 11 -14.36 35.51 -46.87
CA THR A 11 -12.99 35.96 -47.11
C THR A 11 -12.13 35.80 -45.85
N VAL A 12 -11.08 34.98 -45.96
CA VAL A 12 -9.96 34.89 -45.03
C VAL A 12 -9.05 36.10 -45.25
N VAL A 13 -8.91 36.95 -44.24
CA VAL A 13 -7.81 37.92 -44.17
C VAL A 13 -6.68 37.27 -43.38
N LEU A 14 -5.52 37.17 -44.04
CA LEU A 14 -4.26 36.73 -43.45
C LEU A 14 -3.88 37.62 -42.26
N LEU A 15 -3.78 37.00 -41.09
CA LEU A 15 -2.81 37.36 -40.06
C LEU A 15 -1.77 36.24 -40.05
N THR A 16 -0.59 36.52 -40.59
CA THR A 16 0.60 35.68 -40.43
C THR A 16 0.96 35.65 -38.94
N ALA A 17 0.48 34.64 -38.23
CA ALA A 17 1.09 34.23 -36.97
C ALA A 17 2.45 33.62 -37.31
N PHE A 18 3.53 34.31 -36.95
CA PHE A 18 4.80 33.65 -36.75
C PHE A 18 4.59 32.61 -35.64
N PHE A 19 4.41 31.34 -36.02
CA PHE A 19 4.75 30.26 -35.12
C PHE A 19 6.27 30.27 -35.00
N PHE A 20 6.79 31.02 -34.02
CA PHE A 20 8.03 30.59 -33.40
C PHE A 20 7.70 29.27 -32.71
N THR A 21 7.97 28.16 -33.38
CA THR A 21 8.38 26.96 -32.66
C THR A 21 9.64 27.37 -31.91
N GLN A 22 9.50 27.74 -30.64
CA GLN A 22 10.64 27.83 -29.74
C GLN A 22 11.22 26.43 -29.74
N GLU A 23 12.33 26.23 -30.45
CA GLU A 23 13.02 24.95 -30.45
C GLU A 23 13.49 24.77 -29.00
N ALA A 24 12.70 24.00 -28.25
CA ALA A 24 12.94 23.67 -26.85
C ALA A 24 14.42 23.31 -26.70
N ASP A 25 15.15 24.06 -25.86
CA ASP A 25 16.60 23.93 -25.71
C ASP A 25 16.98 22.46 -25.53
N LYS A 26 17.61 21.86 -26.55
CA LYS A 26 17.94 20.42 -26.58
C LYS A 26 18.85 20.01 -25.42
N ARG A 27 19.51 20.97 -24.79
CA ARG A 27 20.28 20.75 -23.57
C ARG A 27 19.41 20.31 -22.40
N ILE A 28 18.08 20.46 -22.42
CA ILE A 28 17.22 19.95 -21.34
C ILE A 28 17.17 18.42 -21.28
N GLU A 29 17.42 17.74 -22.39
CA GLU A 29 17.32 16.28 -22.49
C GLU A 29 18.42 15.60 -21.67
N GLY A 30 18.08 14.48 -21.02
CA GLY A 30 18.96 13.72 -20.14
C GLY A 30 18.45 13.59 -18.71
N SER A 31 19.32 13.09 -17.83
CA SER A 31 19.02 12.86 -16.41
C SER A 31 19.56 13.99 -15.54
N TRP A 32 18.75 14.42 -14.58
CA TRP A 32 19.03 15.55 -13.69
C TRP A 32 18.86 15.12 -12.24
N LEU A 33 19.99 14.94 -11.54
CA LEU A 33 20.04 14.49 -10.16
C LEU A 33 20.23 15.68 -9.21
N GLY A 34 19.36 15.78 -8.20
CA GLY A 34 19.53 16.71 -7.08
C GLY A 34 19.19 16.04 -5.75
N THR A 35 19.58 16.69 -4.66
CA THR A 35 19.22 16.27 -3.30
C THR A 35 18.27 17.30 -2.71
N LEU A 36 17.06 16.86 -2.37
CA LEU A 36 16.04 17.63 -1.69
C LEU A 36 16.21 17.43 -0.18
N ASN A 37 16.34 18.51 0.58
CA ASN A 37 16.25 18.45 2.04
C ASN A 37 14.80 18.72 2.46
N ALA A 38 14.07 17.65 2.75
CA ALA A 38 12.70 17.72 3.23
C ALA A 38 12.71 17.57 4.76
N MET A 39 12.69 18.71 5.46
CA MET A 39 12.59 18.76 6.94
C MET A 39 13.65 17.90 7.66
N GLY A 40 14.89 17.92 7.19
CA GLY A 40 16.00 17.16 7.77
C GLY A 40 16.22 15.76 7.17
N THR A 41 15.35 15.31 6.28
CA THR A 41 15.57 14.10 5.47
C THR A 41 16.12 14.48 4.09
N GLU A 42 17.25 13.89 3.71
CA GLU A 42 17.81 14.05 2.37
C GLU A 42 17.19 13.02 1.41
N LEU A 43 16.58 13.50 0.32
CA LEU A 43 15.99 12.69 -0.73
C LEU A 43 16.65 13.01 -2.07
N ARG A 44 17.27 12.01 -2.70
CA ARG A 44 17.84 12.13 -4.04
C ARG A 44 16.75 11.90 -5.07
N LEU A 45 16.46 12.94 -5.84
CA LEU A 45 15.47 12.92 -6.92
C LEU A 45 16.16 13.02 -8.28
N VAL A 46 15.67 12.27 -9.26
CA VAL A 46 16.14 12.33 -10.64
C VAL A 46 14.98 12.71 -11.54
N PHE A 47 15.16 13.75 -12.36
CA PHE A 47 14.28 14.01 -13.50
C PHE A 47 14.93 13.48 -14.77
N ASN A 48 14.30 12.50 -15.43
CA ASN A 48 14.75 12.01 -16.72
C ASN A 48 13.89 12.63 -17.80
N ILE A 49 14.48 13.45 -18.67
CA ILE A 49 13.77 14.18 -19.72
C ILE A 49 14.19 13.63 -21.07
N SER A 50 13.21 13.24 -21.88
CA SER A 50 13.41 12.66 -23.21
C SER A 50 12.48 13.29 -24.22
N ARG A 51 12.81 13.16 -25.51
CA ARG A 51 11.98 13.65 -26.61
C ARG A 51 11.42 12.49 -27.41
N SER A 52 10.12 12.52 -27.66
CA SER A 52 9.40 11.61 -28.53
C SER A 52 9.68 11.88 -30.00
N GLU A 53 9.35 10.93 -30.88
CA GLU A 53 9.52 11.08 -32.34
C GLU A 53 8.72 12.26 -32.93
N ASP A 54 7.61 12.64 -32.32
CA ASP A 54 6.78 13.79 -32.70
C ASP A 54 7.31 15.14 -32.15
N GLY A 55 8.45 15.12 -31.47
CA GLY A 55 9.11 16.30 -30.93
C GLY A 55 8.63 16.74 -29.54
N THR A 56 7.62 16.07 -28.97
CA THR A 56 7.12 16.34 -27.61
C THR A 56 8.12 15.89 -26.55
N LEU A 57 8.23 16.65 -25.46
CA LEU A 57 9.05 16.26 -24.31
C LEU A 57 8.22 15.40 -23.35
N ALA A 58 8.81 14.30 -22.91
CA ALA A 58 8.32 13.45 -21.84
C ALA A 58 9.33 13.44 -20.71
N ALA A 59 8.86 13.36 -19.46
CA ALA A 59 9.75 13.17 -18.33
C ALA A 59 9.25 12.09 -17.38
N THR A 60 10.20 11.49 -16.66
CA THR A 60 9.92 10.73 -15.44
C THR A 60 10.62 11.36 -14.25
N MET A 61 10.09 11.11 -13.06
CA MET A 61 10.73 11.44 -11.79
C MET A 61 11.03 10.14 -11.02
N ASP A 62 12.26 10.05 -10.53
CA ASP A 62 12.72 8.99 -9.66
C ASP A 62 12.99 9.56 -8.26
N SER A 63 12.65 8.80 -7.22
CA SER A 63 13.10 9.03 -5.84
C SER A 63 13.94 7.84 -5.42
N LEU A 64 15.27 8.02 -5.47
CA LEU A 64 16.23 6.93 -5.30
C LEU A 64 16.16 6.33 -3.89
N ASP A 65 16.02 7.19 -2.89
CA ASP A 65 16.00 6.78 -1.48
C ASP A 65 14.67 6.16 -1.05
N GLN A 66 13.63 6.29 -1.89
CA GLN A 66 12.31 5.68 -1.69
C GLN A 66 12.04 4.53 -2.69
N GLY A 67 13.01 4.22 -3.58
CA GLY A 67 12.89 3.22 -4.65
C GLY A 67 11.76 3.47 -5.65
N SER A 68 11.21 4.68 -5.68
CA SER A 68 10.12 5.04 -6.58
C SER A 68 10.70 5.52 -7.90
N MET A 69 10.86 4.59 -8.86
CA MET A 69 11.51 4.85 -10.14
C MET A 69 10.48 4.90 -11.28
N GLY A 70 10.71 5.75 -12.27
CA GLY A 70 9.96 5.81 -13.52
C GLY A 70 8.60 6.48 -13.40
N ASN A 71 8.38 7.37 -12.43
CA ASN A 71 7.08 8.03 -12.29
C ASN A 71 6.84 8.99 -13.45
N PRO A 72 5.88 8.74 -14.35
CA PRO A 72 5.67 9.60 -15.51
C PRO A 72 5.15 10.98 -15.06
N MET A 73 5.81 12.04 -15.52
CA MET A 73 5.37 13.42 -15.32
C MET A 73 4.18 13.71 -16.25
N ASP A 74 3.22 14.49 -15.78
CA ASP A 74 2.05 14.93 -16.55
C ASP A 74 2.39 16.00 -17.58
N GLY A 75 3.51 16.70 -17.43
CA GLY A 75 3.95 17.69 -18.39
C GLY A 75 5.38 18.18 -18.19
N VAL A 76 6.02 18.54 -19.30
CA VAL A 76 7.29 19.28 -19.38
C VAL A 76 7.06 20.45 -20.31
N ARG A 77 7.14 21.68 -19.79
CA ARG A 77 6.91 22.91 -20.57
C ARG A 77 7.97 23.96 -20.28
N PHE A 78 8.12 24.90 -21.21
CA PHE A 78 9.05 26.02 -21.08
C PHE A 78 8.27 27.32 -21.19
N GLU A 79 8.30 28.14 -20.13
CA GLU A 79 7.56 29.40 -20.04
C GLU A 79 8.41 30.43 -19.30
N ASP A 80 8.43 31.67 -19.80
CA ASP A 80 9.14 32.81 -19.19
C ASP A 80 10.60 32.52 -18.80
N GLY A 81 11.31 31.75 -19.65
CA GLY A 81 12.71 31.39 -19.43
C GLY A 81 12.93 30.20 -18.50
N LYS A 82 11.87 29.55 -18.01
CA LYS A 82 11.92 28.47 -17.02
C LYS A 82 11.33 27.18 -17.55
N TRP A 83 11.96 26.07 -17.21
CA TRP A 83 11.42 24.74 -17.35
C TRP A 83 10.48 24.43 -16.20
N ILE A 84 9.31 23.89 -16.52
CA ILE A 84 8.29 23.50 -15.55
C ILE A 84 7.96 22.04 -15.79
N LEU A 85 8.19 21.21 -14.78
CA LEU A 85 7.83 19.79 -14.76
C LEU A 85 6.74 19.56 -13.72
N GLU A 86 5.64 18.90 -14.11
CA GLU A 86 4.49 18.69 -13.23
C GLU A 86 4.15 17.19 -13.09
N LEU A 87 3.88 16.77 -11.86
CA LEU A 87 3.29 15.46 -11.54
C LEU A 87 2.06 15.71 -10.65
N LYS A 88 0.93 15.89 -11.30
CA LYS A 88 -0.36 16.29 -10.72
C LYS A 88 -0.83 15.30 -9.66
N ARG A 89 -0.68 13.99 -9.93
CA ARG A 89 -1.10 12.94 -8.98
C ARG A 89 -0.38 13.00 -7.63
N ALA A 90 0.84 13.55 -7.61
CA ALA A 90 1.64 13.72 -6.39
C ALA A 90 1.68 15.17 -5.91
N GLY A 91 0.98 16.09 -6.61
CA GLY A 91 1.02 17.53 -6.35
C GLY A 91 2.42 18.13 -6.46
N VAL A 92 3.28 17.57 -7.32
CA VAL A 92 4.67 18.01 -7.50
C VAL A 92 4.78 18.97 -8.68
N THR A 93 5.47 20.09 -8.47
CA THR A 93 5.90 21.02 -9.52
C THR A 93 7.37 21.36 -9.30
N TYR A 94 8.20 21.18 -10.33
CA TYR A 94 9.58 21.63 -10.34
C TYR A 94 9.76 22.72 -11.39
N THR A 95 10.10 23.93 -10.94
CA THR A 95 10.36 25.08 -11.81
C THR A 95 11.83 25.45 -11.75
N ALA A 96 12.53 25.44 -12.90
CA ALA A 96 13.97 25.62 -12.94
C ALA A 96 14.48 26.41 -14.15
N GLU A 97 15.57 27.12 -13.97
CA GLU A 97 16.35 27.74 -15.05
C GLU A 97 17.56 26.85 -15.37
N LEU A 98 17.78 26.61 -16.66
CA LEU A 98 18.97 25.90 -17.12
C LEU A 98 20.16 26.86 -17.13
N SER A 99 21.25 26.48 -16.46
CA SER A 99 22.49 27.26 -16.45
C SER A 99 23.09 27.40 -17.85
N GLU A 100 23.86 28.47 -18.07
CA GLU A 100 24.45 28.76 -19.39
C GLU A 100 25.32 27.61 -19.94
N ASP A 101 26.04 26.91 -19.05
CA ASP A 101 26.86 25.74 -19.38
C ASP A 101 26.03 24.48 -19.68
N GLY A 102 24.72 24.52 -19.46
CA GLY A 102 23.80 23.40 -19.66
C GLY A 102 23.96 22.27 -18.65
N GLN A 103 24.63 22.49 -17.51
CA GLN A 103 24.98 21.44 -16.54
C GLN A 103 24.14 21.43 -15.27
N THR A 104 23.42 22.50 -14.98
CA THR A 104 22.59 22.61 -13.76
C THR A 104 21.22 23.19 -14.09
N LEU A 105 20.17 22.53 -13.60
CA LEU A 105 18.85 23.13 -13.44
C LEU A 105 18.78 23.72 -12.03
N LYS A 106 18.79 25.05 -11.95
CA LYS A 106 18.61 25.76 -10.68
C LYS A 106 17.15 26.07 -10.49
N GLY A 107 16.54 25.52 -9.47
CA GLY A 107 15.09 25.54 -9.39
C GLY A 107 14.51 25.45 -8.00
N ILE A 108 13.20 25.51 -7.97
CA ILE A 108 12.37 25.36 -6.78
C ILE A 108 11.51 24.13 -6.99
N PHE A 109 11.62 23.21 -6.05
CA PHE A 109 10.74 22.05 -5.95
C PHE A 109 9.58 22.40 -5.03
N LYS A 110 8.37 22.14 -5.51
CA LYS A 110 7.13 22.25 -4.74
C LYS A 110 6.47 20.89 -4.71
N GLN A 111 6.02 20.47 -3.53
CA GLN A 111 5.15 19.32 -3.39
C GLN A 111 4.10 19.62 -2.33
N GLY A 112 2.86 19.77 -2.78
CA GLY A 112 1.78 20.23 -1.93
C GLY A 112 2.12 21.58 -1.29
N GLY A 113 2.25 21.59 0.04
CA GLY A 113 2.59 22.78 0.82
C GLY A 113 4.07 23.11 0.95
N PHE A 114 4.89 22.11 0.70
CA PHE A 114 6.32 22.19 0.87
C PHE A 114 6.97 22.85 -0.35
N THR A 115 7.83 23.82 -0.10
CA THR A 115 8.62 24.50 -1.12
C THR A 115 10.07 24.55 -0.66
N ALA A 116 11.00 24.09 -1.50
CA ALA A 116 12.43 24.16 -1.21
C ALA A 116 13.26 24.38 -2.47
N PRO A 117 14.45 24.99 -2.35
CA PRO A 117 15.45 24.98 -3.41
C PRO A 117 15.82 23.55 -3.79
N PHE A 118 15.91 23.30 -5.09
CA PHE A 118 16.33 22.03 -5.65
C PHE A 118 17.16 22.28 -6.90
N ASP A 119 18.48 22.28 -6.71
CA ASP A 119 19.43 22.38 -7.80
C ASP A 119 19.77 20.97 -8.29
N ALA A 120 19.34 20.66 -9.52
CA ALA A 120 19.60 19.38 -10.15
C ALA A 120 20.78 19.50 -11.12
N ARG A 121 21.78 18.64 -10.97
CA ARG A 121 22.93 18.58 -11.88
C ARG A 121 22.71 17.49 -12.90
N ARG A 122 23.19 17.72 -14.12
CA ARG A 122 23.23 16.68 -15.15
C ARG A 122 23.98 15.46 -14.59
N SER A 123 23.38 14.29 -14.72
CA SER A 123 23.98 13.02 -14.37
C SER A 123 23.96 12.08 -15.57
N GLU A 124 24.79 11.05 -15.51
CA GLU A 124 24.54 9.86 -16.32
C GLU A 124 23.15 9.28 -15.97
N PRO A 125 22.49 8.58 -16.91
CA PRO A 125 21.26 7.88 -16.61
C PRO A 125 21.44 6.97 -15.41
N ILE A 126 20.67 7.23 -14.34
CA ILE A 126 20.68 6.39 -13.16
C ILE A 126 20.00 5.08 -13.56
N LYS A 127 20.81 4.03 -13.69
CA LYS A 127 20.27 2.69 -13.87
C LYS A 127 19.49 2.34 -12.61
N LYS A 128 18.27 1.87 -12.79
CA LYS A 128 17.52 1.24 -11.71
C LYS A 128 18.40 0.12 -11.15
N GLU A 129 18.94 0.31 -9.96
CA GLU A 129 19.63 -0.79 -9.26
C GLU A 129 18.62 -1.91 -9.10
N GLU A 130 19.00 -3.11 -9.52
CA GLU A 130 18.15 -4.27 -9.31
C GLU A 130 18.03 -4.49 -7.80
N LEU A 131 16.81 -4.44 -7.30
CA LEU A 131 16.53 -4.76 -5.91
C LEU A 131 16.95 -6.21 -5.68
N ILE A 132 17.94 -6.41 -4.81
CA ILE A 132 18.40 -7.74 -4.44
C ILE A 132 17.40 -8.29 -3.40
N ARG A 133 16.75 -9.39 -3.75
CA ARG A 133 15.78 -10.11 -2.93
C ARG A 133 16.22 -11.57 -2.84
N PRO A 134 17.22 -11.89 -2.00
CA PRO A 134 17.92 -13.18 -2.03
C PRO A 134 17.02 -14.34 -1.58
N GLN A 135 15.93 -14.05 -0.86
CA GLN A 135 14.96 -15.04 -0.40
C GLN A 135 13.89 -15.38 -1.43
N ASP A 136 13.79 -14.62 -2.54
CA ASP A 136 12.84 -14.93 -3.58
C ASP A 136 13.19 -16.29 -4.20
N PRO A 137 12.33 -17.31 -4.06
CA PRO A 137 12.63 -18.64 -4.51
C PRO A 137 12.82 -18.64 -6.04
N LYS A 138 13.76 -19.47 -6.52
CA LYS A 138 14.07 -19.60 -7.94
C LYS A 138 13.61 -20.94 -8.48
N LYS A 139 13.05 -20.92 -9.69
CA LYS A 139 12.63 -22.13 -10.41
C LYS A 139 13.84 -22.92 -10.93
N PRO A 140 13.73 -24.25 -11.10
CA PRO A 140 12.57 -25.08 -10.74
C PRO A 140 12.44 -25.26 -9.22
N TYR A 141 11.21 -25.23 -8.71
CA TYR A 141 10.94 -25.48 -7.30
C TYR A 141 10.95 -26.99 -7.00
N PRO A 142 11.32 -27.43 -5.79
CA PRO A 142 11.27 -28.84 -5.39
C PRO A 142 9.88 -29.29 -4.93
N TYR A 143 8.83 -28.65 -5.45
CA TYR A 143 7.42 -28.88 -5.10
C TYR A 143 6.53 -28.53 -6.30
N HIS A 144 5.26 -28.94 -6.24
CA HIS A 144 4.28 -28.59 -7.27
C HIS A 144 3.78 -27.16 -7.08
N GLU A 145 3.55 -26.47 -8.19
CA GLU A 145 2.93 -25.15 -8.26
C GLU A 145 1.83 -25.21 -9.33
N GLU A 146 0.62 -24.81 -8.96
CA GLU A 146 -0.55 -24.79 -9.83
C GLU A 146 -1.26 -23.44 -9.71
N ASP A 147 -1.50 -22.77 -10.84
CA ASP A 147 -2.43 -21.66 -10.89
C ASP A 147 -3.87 -22.19 -10.85
N VAL A 148 -4.64 -21.65 -9.92
CA VAL A 148 -5.99 -22.11 -9.59
C VAL A 148 -6.99 -20.98 -9.64
N THR A 149 -8.24 -21.32 -9.92
CA THR A 149 -9.38 -20.41 -9.79
C THR A 149 -10.53 -21.14 -9.12
N TYR A 150 -11.27 -20.43 -8.27
CA TYR A 150 -12.48 -20.94 -7.62
C TYR A 150 -13.48 -19.81 -7.36
N THR A 151 -14.73 -20.16 -7.10
CA THR A 151 -15.81 -19.18 -6.92
C THR A 151 -16.11 -18.94 -5.45
N ASN A 152 -16.36 -17.69 -5.09
CA ASN A 152 -17.18 -17.35 -3.94
C ASN A 152 -18.63 -17.22 -4.45
N ASP A 153 -19.37 -18.33 -4.39
CA ASP A 153 -20.72 -18.45 -4.96
C ASP A 153 -21.72 -17.46 -4.32
N LYS A 154 -21.49 -17.07 -3.06
CA LYS A 154 -22.38 -16.15 -2.35
C LYS A 154 -22.37 -14.75 -2.99
N ASP A 155 -21.19 -14.31 -3.42
CA ASP A 155 -20.99 -12.97 -3.96
C ASP A 155 -20.84 -12.99 -5.50
N GLY A 156 -20.86 -14.18 -6.11
CA GLY A 156 -20.82 -14.36 -7.56
C GLY A 156 -19.49 -13.96 -8.20
N ILE A 157 -18.39 -14.05 -7.44
CA ILE A 157 -17.04 -13.69 -7.91
C ILE A 157 -16.16 -14.92 -8.06
N THR A 158 -15.23 -14.84 -9.02
CA THR A 158 -14.12 -15.77 -9.18
C THR A 158 -12.87 -15.19 -8.53
N LEU A 159 -12.18 -16.00 -7.74
CA LEU A 159 -10.90 -15.71 -7.10
C LEU A 159 -9.81 -16.51 -7.81
N ALA A 160 -8.68 -15.87 -8.09
CA ALA A 160 -7.52 -16.48 -8.69
C ALA A 160 -6.39 -16.59 -7.67
N GLY A 161 -5.62 -17.67 -7.76
CA GLY A 161 -4.52 -17.90 -6.82
C GLY A 161 -3.51 -18.90 -7.34
N THR A 162 -2.54 -19.23 -6.49
CA THR A 162 -1.57 -20.29 -6.71
C THR A 162 -1.61 -21.25 -5.53
N LEU A 163 -1.75 -22.54 -5.81
CA LEU A 163 -1.63 -23.61 -4.84
C LEU A 163 -0.25 -24.25 -4.99
N THR A 164 0.54 -24.26 -3.91
CA THR A 164 1.80 -25.02 -3.84
C THR A 164 1.66 -26.19 -2.88
N PHE A 165 2.25 -27.34 -3.20
CA PHE A 165 2.22 -28.52 -2.34
C PHE A 165 3.43 -29.44 -2.58
N PRO A 166 3.89 -30.21 -1.57
CA PRO A 166 5.07 -31.05 -1.69
C PRO A 166 5.03 -32.04 -2.86
N MET A 167 6.20 -32.36 -3.42
CA MET A 167 6.33 -33.20 -4.62
C MET A 167 5.73 -34.61 -4.44
N GLU A 168 5.95 -35.20 -3.26
CA GLU A 168 5.54 -36.56 -2.93
C GLU A 168 4.88 -36.63 -1.54
N GLY A 169 4.00 -37.63 -1.36
CA GLY A 169 3.25 -37.86 -0.13
C GLY A 169 1.82 -37.36 -0.20
N GLY A 170 1.29 -36.96 0.95
CA GLY A 170 -0.08 -36.45 1.10
C GLY A 170 -1.08 -37.51 1.59
N PRO A 171 -2.34 -37.10 1.87
CA PRO A 171 -2.84 -35.72 1.80
C PRO A 171 -2.14 -34.80 2.81
N PHE A 172 -1.88 -33.54 2.42
CA PHE A 172 -1.08 -32.57 3.18
C PHE A 172 -1.95 -31.65 4.02
N PRO A 173 -1.50 -31.21 5.21
CA PRO A 173 -2.07 -30.03 5.85
C PRO A 173 -1.91 -28.81 4.93
N ALA A 174 -2.84 -27.87 5.02
CA ALA A 174 -2.84 -26.69 4.16
C ALA A 174 -3.06 -25.39 4.93
N VAL A 175 -2.61 -24.28 4.35
CA VAL A 175 -2.95 -22.95 4.82
C VAL A 175 -3.41 -22.05 3.67
N VAL A 176 -4.35 -21.15 3.97
CA VAL A 176 -4.67 -20.00 3.11
C VAL A 176 -3.94 -18.78 3.67
N LEU A 177 -3.17 -18.09 2.83
CA LEU A 177 -2.56 -16.81 3.20
C LEU A 177 -3.53 -15.66 2.93
N ILE A 178 -3.63 -14.71 3.86
CA ILE A 178 -4.56 -13.59 3.83
C ILE A 178 -3.75 -12.30 3.97
N THR A 179 -3.78 -11.48 2.93
CA THR A 179 -3.02 -10.24 2.78
C THR A 179 -3.45 -9.18 3.78
N GLY A 180 -2.61 -8.16 3.94
CA GLY A 180 -2.93 -6.92 4.67
C GLY A 180 -3.90 -6.01 3.92
N SER A 181 -3.93 -4.74 4.32
CA SER A 181 -4.86 -3.76 3.77
C SER A 181 -4.47 -3.27 2.38
N GLY A 182 -5.49 -2.83 1.64
CA GLY A 182 -5.35 -2.34 0.26
C GLY A 182 -5.49 -3.45 -0.79
N ALA A 183 -5.21 -3.10 -2.04
CA ALA A 183 -5.29 -4.04 -3.16
C ALA A 183 -3.97 -4.81 -3.30
N GLN A 184 -3.93 -6.07 -2.88
CA GLN A 184 -2.72 -6.90 -2.91
C GLN A 184 -2.85 -8.05 -3.92
N ASN A 185 -1.73 -8.38 -4.56
CA ASN A 185 -1.60 -9.64 -5.29
C ASN A 185 -1.34 -10.80 -4.31
N ARG A 186 -1.39 -12.03 -4.81
CA ARG A 186 -1.14 -13.26 -4.03
C ARG A 186 0.21 -13.33 -3.31
N ASP A 187 1.16 -12.47 -3.67
CA ASP A 187 2.52 -12.43 -3.11
C ASP A 187 2.69 -11.36 -2.02
N GLU A 188 1.65 -10.55 -1.78
CA GLU A 188 1.68 -9.38 -0.89
C GLU A 188 2.85 -8.46 -1.24
N GLU A 189 2.99 -8.16 -2.53
CA GLU A 189 4.16 -7.47 -3.05
C GLU A 189 4.22 -6.00 -2.60
N LEU A 190 5.30 -5.64 -1.90
CA LEU A 190 5.56 -4.27 -1.45
C LEU A 190 7.04 -3.93 -1.57
N MET A 191 7.36 -2.83 -2.26
CA MET A 191 8.75 -2.35 -2.42
C MET A 191 9.72 -3.45 -2.91
N GLY A 192 9.25 -4.29 -3.83
CA GLY A 192 9.99 -5.41 -4.41
C GLY A 192 10.08 -6.65 -3.52
N HIS A 193 9.58 -6.63 -2.28
CA HIS A 193 9.46 -7.81 -1.43
C HIS A 193 8.20 -8.60 -1.75
N ARG A 194 8.31 -9.92 -1.70
CA ARG A 194 7.19 -10.87 -1.89
C ARG A 194 7.05 -11.80 -0.69
N PRO A 195 6.65 -11.28 0.48
CA PRO A 195 6.63 -12.02 1.75
C PRO A 195 5.81 -13.31 1.67
N PHE A 196 4.67 -13.31 0.98
CA PHE A 196 3.85 -14.51 0.86
C PHE A 196 4.45 -15.56 -0.09
N LEU A 197 5.20 -15.16 -1.11
CA LEU A 197 5.97 -16.09 -1.93
C LEU A 197 7.06 -16.79 -1.11
N VAL A 198 7.80 -16.04 -0.29
CA VAL A 198 8.86 -16.57 0.58
C VAL A 198 8.28 -17.50 1.66
N LEU A 199 7.18 -17.08 2.31
CA LEU A 199 6.49 -17.90 3.30
C LEU A 199 5.93 -19.18 2.69
N ALA A 200 5.34 -19.10 1.48
CA ALA A 200 4.79 -20.26 0.78
C ALA A 200 5.89 -21.27 0.40
N ASP A 201 7.03 -20.83 -0.15
CA ASP A 201 8.17 -21.71 -0.43
C ASP A 201 8.65 -22.40 0.85
N TYR A 202 8.82 -21.63 1.93
CA TYR A 202 9.28 -22.16 3.22
C TYR A 202 8.35 -23.22 3.80
N LEU A 203 7.03 -22.97 3.83
CA LEU A 203 6.05 -23.90 4.36
C LEU A 203 5.87 -25.13 3.45
N THR A 204 5.90 -24.94 2.13
CA THR A 204 5.76 -26.04 1.16
C THR A 204 6.90 -27.03 1.24
N ARG A 205 8.16 -26.55 1.37
CA ARG A 205 9.33 -27.41 1.62
C ARG A 205 9.24 -28.21 2.92
N ARG A 206 8.37 -27.80 3.83
CA ARG A 206 8.19 -28.41 5.15
C ARG A 206 6.94 -29.30 5.25
N GLY A 207 6.30 -29.61 4.12
CA GLY A 207 5.19 -30.55 4.08
C GLY A 207 3.80 -29.93 4.22
N ILE A 208 3.68 -28.60 4.09
CA ILE A 208 2.42 -27.86 4.22
C ILE A 208 2.04 -27.28 2.86
N ALA A 209 0.85 -27.60 2.33
CA ALA A 209 0.35 -26.96 1.14
C ALA A 209 -0.07 -25.51 1.41
N VAL A 210 0.11 -24.61 0.45
CA VAL A 210 -0.17 -23.19 0.64
C VAL A 210 -0.99 -22.66 -0.52
N LEU A 211 -2.15 -22.09 -0.21
CA LEU A 211 -2.97 -21.34 -1.14
C LEU A 211 -2.70 -19.84 -0.94
N ARG A 212 -2.15 -19.21 -1.97
CA ARG A 212 -2.00 -17.75 -2.08
C ARG A 212 -3.05 -17.24 -3.07
N VAL A 213 -3.71 -16.13 -2.77
CA VAL A 213 -4.89 -15.66 -3.52
C VAL A 213 -4.71 -14.19 -3.86
N ASP A 214 -4.99 -13.80 -5.10
CA ASP A 214 -5.09 -12.37 -5.43
C ASP A 214 -6.37 -11.82 -4.79
N ASP A 215 -6.29 -10.66 -4.15
CA ASP A 215 -7.46 -10.05 -3.55
C ASP A 215 -8.55 -9.80 -4.58
N ARG A 216 -9.79 -9.73 -4.11
CA ARG A 216 -10.95 -9.42 -4.94
C ARG A 216 -10.71 -8.17 -5.80
N GLY A 217 -10.88 -8.30 -7.11
CA GLY A 217 -10.64 -7.21 -8.07
C GLY A 217 -9.16 -6.93 -8.36
N VAL A 218 -8.25 -7.78 -7.90
CA VAL A 218 -6.80 -7.69 -8.14
C VAL A 218 -6.34 -8.90 -8.95
N GLY A 219 -5.34 -8.71 -9.81
CA GLY A 219 -4.74 -9.80 -10.57
C GLY A 219 -5.77 -10.57 -11.41
N GLY A 220 -5.88 -11.88 -11.17
CA GLY A 220 -6.86 -12.73 -11.84
C GLY A 220 -8.25 -12.77 -11.18
N SER A 221 -8.40 -12.17 -10.01
CA SER A 221 -9.65 -12.18 -9.24
C SER A 221 -10.63 -11.10 -9.74
N THR A 222 -11.88 -11.50 -9.90
CA THR A 222 -12.99 -10.59 -10.25
C THR A 222 -13.54 -9.85 -9.02
N GLY A 223 -14.49 -8.93 -9.23
CA GLY A 223 -15.13 -8.15 -8.16
C GLY A 223 -14.50 -6.77 -7.99
N LYS A 224 -14.90 -6.04 -6.94
CA LYS A 224 -14.45 -4.67 -6.67
C LYS A 224 -14.06 -4.48 -5.21
N ILE A 225 -12.77 -4.27 -4.96
CA ILE A 225 -12.26 -4.00 -3.61
C ILE A 225 -12.84 -2.71 -3.01
N SER A 226 -13.07 -1.68 -3.84
CA SER A 226 -13.61 -0.38 -3.43
C SER A 226 -15.02 -0.42 -2.86
N GLU A 227 -15.76 -1.52 -3.08
CA GLU A 227 -17.14 -1.73 -2.61
C GLU A 227 -17.20 -2.78 -1.47
N SER A 228 -16.05 -3.23 -0.97
CA SER A 228 -15.93 -4.39 -0.08
C SER A 228 -15.42 -4.02 1.32
N THR A 229 -15.61 -4.93 2.28
CA THR A 229 -15.13 -4.83 3.65
C THR A 229 -14.40 -6.11 4.08
N SER A 230 -13.74 -6.09 5.24
CA SER A 230 -13.07 -7.27 5.81
C SER A 230 -14.04 -8.43 6.07
N VAL A 231 -15.35 -8.17 6.22
CA VAL A 231 -16.39 -9.22 6.34
C VAL A 231 -16.55 -9.98 5.04
N ASP A 232 -16.48 -9.28 3.92
CA ASP A 232 -16.59 -9.88 2.60
C ASP A 232 -15.31 -10.65 2.28
N PHE A 233 -14.13 -10.11 2.63
CA PHE A 233 -12.85 -10.81 2.47
C PHE A 233 -12.80 -12.10 3.28
N ALA A 234 -13.40 -12.13 4.47
CA ALA A 234 -13.56 -13.38 5.23
C ALA A 234 -14.44 -14.41 4.49
N GLY A 235 -15.39 -13.96 3.66
CA GLY A 235 -16.14 -14.83 2.73
C GLY A 235 -15.24 -15.43 1.66
N ASP A 236 -14.37 -14.61 1.06
CA ASP A 236 -13.39 -15.05 0.05
C ASP A 236 -12.41 -16.09 0.60
N VAL A 237 -11.94 -15.89 1.84
CA VAL A 237 -11.10 -16.83 2.55
C VAL A 237 -11.81 -18.17 2.77
N LEU A 238 -13.09 -18.14 3.19
CA LEU A 238 -13.87 -19.37 3.37
C LEU A 238 -14.16 -20.09 2.05
N ALA A 239 -14.30 -19.38 0.94
CA ALA A 239 -14.35 -19.98 -0.39
C ALA A 239 -13.03 -20.68 -0.73
N GLY A 240 -11.88 -20.11 -0.36
CA GLY A 240 -10.56 -20.75 -0.48
C GLY A 240 -10.43 -22.03 0.36
N VAL A 241 -10.92 -22.01 1.60
CA VAL A 241 -11.00 -23.21 2.45
C VAL A 241 -11.88 -24.28 1.81
N ALA A 242 -13.05 -23.90 1.28
CA ALA A 242 -13.95 -24.83 0.59
C ALA A 242 -13.30 -25.43 -0.66
N PHE A 243 -12.60 -24.62 -1.45
CA PHE A 243 -11.82 -25.08 -2.60
C PHE A 243 -10.76 -26.10 -2.20
N LEU A 244 -9.95 -25.81 -1.17
CA LEU A 244 -8.92 -26.73 -0.67
C LEU A 244 -9.50 -28.09 -0.26
N LYS A 245 -10.70 -28.13 0.32
CA LYS A 245 -11.38 -29.39 0.69
C LYS A 245 -11.76 -30.26 -0.51
N THR A 246 -11.83 -29.69 -1.72
CA THR A 246 -12.10 -30.46 -2.95
C THR A 246 -10.84 -31.11 -3.54
N ARG A 247 -9.66 -30.73 -3.05
CA ARG A 247 -8.37 -31.17 -3.57
C ARG A 247 -7.94 -32.47 -2.92
N LYS A 248 -7.64 -33.50 -3.73
CA LYS A 248 -7.17 -34.81 -3.24
C LYS A 248 -5.80 -34.74 -2.55
N GLU A 249 -5.02 -33.70 -2.87
CA GLU A 249 -3.70 -33.46 -2.29
C GLU A 249 -3.80 -32.96 -0.85
N ILE A 250 -4.96 -32.48 -0.40
CA ILE A 250 -5.13 -31.75 0.86
C ILE A 250 -5.89 -32.61 1.86
N ASP A 251 -5.44 -32.61 3.12
CA ASP A 251 -6.19 -33.20 4.23
C ASP A 251 -7.27 -32.21 4.67
N PRO A 252 -8.56 -32.47 4.40
CA PRO A 252 -9.64 -31.52 4.70
C PRO A 252 -9.83 -31.30 6.21
N LYS A 253 -9.16 -32.06 7.08
CA LYS A 253 -9.18 -31.89 8.53
C LYS A 253 -8.01 -31.07 9.06
N LYS A 254 -7.12 -30.57 8.19
CA LYS A 254 -5.90 -29.87 8.59
C LYS A 254 -5.69 -28.60 7.76
N ILE A 255 -6.72 -27.76 7.67
CA ILE A 255 -6.67 -26.47 6.96
C ILE A 255 -6.64 -25.33 7.97
N GLY A 256 -5.60 -24.51 7.93
CA GLY A 256 -5.48 -23.30 8.76
C GLY A 256 -5.45 -22.01 7.95
N LEU A 257 -5.41 -20.88 8.65
CA LEU A 257 -5.30 -19.56 8.06
C LEU A 257 -4.05 -18.85 8.59
N ILE A 258 -3.37 -18.09 7.73
CA ILE A 258 -2.29 -17.18 8.14
C ILE A 258 -2.64 -15.81 7.58
N GLY A 259 -2.86 -14.83 8.45
CA GLY A 259 -3.24 -13.49 8.04
C GLY A 259 -2.23 -12.45 8.50
N HIS A 260 -1.79 -11.59 7.58
CA HIS A 260 -0.87 -10.50 7.87
C HIS A 260 -1.62 -9.16 8.00
N SER A 261 -1.28 -8.34 8.99
CA SER A 261 -1.88 -7.01 9.20
C SER A 261 -3.41 -7.10 9.29
N GLU A 262 -4.17 -6.52 8.34
CA GLU A 262 -5.62 -6.71 8.23
C GLU A 262 -6.03 -8.18 8.08
N GLY A 263 -5.23 -9.02 7.43
CA GLY A 263 -5.43 -10.47 7.39
C GLY A 263 -5.51 -11.09 8.79
N GLY A 264 -4.82 -10.52 9.78
CA GLY A 264 -4.91 -10.89 11.19
C GLY A 264 -6.26 -10.58 11.84
N ILE A 265 -7.06 -9.70 11.23
CA ILE A 265 -8.47 -9.42 11.58
C ILE A 265 -9.39 -10.37 10.82
N ILE A 266 -9.13 -10.58 9.53
CA ILE A 266 -9.96 -11.40 8.64
C ILE A 266 -9.93 -12.88 9.06
N ALA A 267 -8.78 -13.41 9.49
CA ALA A 267 -8.64 -14.80 9.93
C ALA A 267 -9.60 -15.18 11.08
N PRO A 268 -9.68 -14.42 12.20
CA PRO A 268 -10.68 -14.64 13.24
C PRO A 268 -12.13 -14.54 12.75
N ILE A 269 -12.45 -13.59 11.85
CA ILE A 269 -13.80 -13.46 11.29
C ILE A 269 -14.21 -14.73 10.52
N ALA A 270 -13.29 -15.27 9.72
CA ALA A 270 -13.50 -16.50 8.96
C ALA A 270 -13.58 -17.72 9.89
N ALA A 271 -12.63 -17.89 10.80
CA ALA A 271 -12.56 -19.02 11.71
C ALA A 271 -13.78 -19.10 12.66
N ALA A 272 -14.29 -17.95 13.13
CA ALA A 272 -15.52 -17.91 13.94
C ALA A 272 -16.78 -18.38 13.19
N LYS A 273 -16.74 -18.43 11.85
CA LYS A 273 -17.87 -18.85 11.00
C LYS A 273 -17.73 -20.28 10.47
N SER A 274 -16.59 -20.94 10.65
CA SER A 274 -16.34 -22.26 10.06
C SER A 274 -15.55 -23.17 10.99
N LYS A 275 -16.05 -24.39 11.16
CA LYS A 275 -15.35 -25.48 11.86
C LYS A 275 -14.30 -26.19 11.00
N ASP A 276 -14.23 -25.84 9.71
CA ASP A 276 -13.23 -26.39 8.79
C ASP A 276 -11.85 -25.74 8.96
N VAL A 277 -11.78 -24.60 9.66
CA VAL A 277 -10.52 -23.93 10.03
C VAL A 277 -10.00 -24.52 11.33
N THR A 278 -8.84 -25.16 11.30
CA THR A 278 -8.31 -25.93 12.44
C THR A 278 -7.19 -25.23 13.20
N PHE A 279 -6.70 -24.09 12.71
CA PHE A 279 -5.84 -23.15 13.45
C PHE A 279 -5.77 -21.81 12.70
N ILE A 280 -5.37 -20.75 13.40
CA ILE A 280 -5.06 -19.45 12.79
C ILE A 280 -3.72 -18.88 13.29
N VAL A 281 -2.99 -18.21 12.41
CA VAL A 281 -1.78 -17.44 12.71
C VAL A 281 -2.02 -15.99 12.34
N LEU A 282 -1.93 -15.10 13.33
CA LEU A 282 -2.09 -13.64 13.20
C LEU A 282 -0.69 -13.02 13.15
N MET A 283 -0.25 -12.66 11.96
CA MET A 283 1.02 -11.98 11.72
C MET A 283 0.80 -10.46 11.75
N ALA A 284 1.35 -9.77 12.73
CA ALA A 284 1.14 -8.34 12.92
C ALA A 284 -0.35 -7.95 12.93
N GLY A 285 -1.19 -8.81 13.51
CA GLY A 285 -2.65 -8.62 13.55
C GLY A 285 -3.09 -7.68 14.66
N THR A 286 -4.19 -6.96 14.45
CA THR A 286 -4.68 -5.97 15.42
C THR A 286 -5.48 -6.61 16.55
N GLY A 287 -5.22 -6.15 17.78
CA GLY A 287 -6.02 -6.44 18.98
C GLY A 287 -6.83 -5.24 19.46
N LEU A 288 -6.58 -4.05 18.92
CA LEU A 288 -7.29 -2.82 19.25
C LEU A 288 -8.40 -2.53 18.24
N ASN A 289 -9.33 -1.65 18.60
CA ASN A 289 -10.30 -1.16 17.64
C ASN A 289 -9.62 -0.32 16.54
N GLY A 290 -10.27 -0.19 15.38
CA GLY A 290 -9.72 0.52 14.23
C GLY A 290 -9.33 1.98 14.49
N GLU A 291 -10.05 2.67 15.35
CA GLU A 291 -9.76 4.05 15.72
C GLU A 291 -8.46 4.17 16.53
N GLU A 292 -8.32 3.35 17.56
CA GLU A 292 -7.16 3.31 18.45
C GLU A 292 -5.90 2.91 17.69
N ILE A 293 -5.99 1.93 16.80
CA ILE A 293 -4.84 1.51 15.99
C ILE A 293 -4.39 2.62 15.04
N LEU A 294 -5.33 3.33 14.38
CA LEU A 294 -5.00 4.43 13.47
C LEU A 294 -4.34 5.61 14.20
N TYR A 295 -4.79 5.92 15.42
CA TYR A 295 -4.14 6.94 16.26
C TYR A 295 -2.71 6.54 16.63
N LEU A 296 -2.52 5.30 17.11
CA LEU A 296 -1.24 4.82 17.57
C LEU A 296 -0.23 4.69 16.42
N GLN A 297 -0.67 4.11 15.30
CA GLN A 297 0.10 4.00 14.06
C GLN A 297 0.55 5.38 13.56
N GLY A 298 -0.38 6.33 13.45
CA GLY A 298 -0.07 7.69 12.98
C GLY A 298 0.97 8.39 13.87
N ALA A 299 0.82 8.29 15.19
CA ALA A 299 1.75 8.89 16.13
C ALA A 299 3.16 8.27 16.07
N LEU A 300 3.25 6.95 15.97
CA LEU A 300 4.54 6.23 15.91
C LEU A 300 5.27 6.47 14.59
N LEU A 301 4.56 6.44 13.46
CA LEU A 301 5.15 6.72 12.16
C LEU A 301 5.63 8.17 12.05
N ASN A 302 4.85 9.13 12.54
CA ASN A 302 5.27 10.53 12.57
C ASN A 302 6.51 10.72 13.46
N ARG A 303 6.56 10.07 14.63
CA ARG A 303 7.75 10.13 15.49
C ARG A 303 8.99 9.53 14.81
N ALA A 304 8.84 8.40 14.13
CA ALA A 304 9.92 7.79 13.34
C ALA A 304 10.34 8.64 12.14
N GLY A 305 9.43 9.46 11.60
CA GLY A 305 9.72 10.47 10.58
C GLY A 305 10.38 11.75 11.09
N GLY A 306 10.61 11.88 12.41
CA GLY A 306 11.27 13.04 13.01
C GLY A 306 10.35 14.25 13.27
N TYR A 307 9.03 14.07 13.20
CA TYR A 307 8.07 15.13 13.55
C TYR A 307 8.12 15.44 15.04
N SER A 308 7.93 16.72 15.41
CA SER A 308 7.89 17.13 16.81
C SER A 308 6.60 16.66 17.49
N GLU A 309 6.63 16.51 18.82
CA GLU A 309 5.44 16.08 19.58
C GLU A 309 4.27 17.07 19.45
N GLU A 310 4.55 18.37 19.23
CA GLU A 310 3.51 19.36 18.97
C GLU A 310 2.77 19.08 17.66
N ILE A 311 3.49 18.73 16.58
CA ILE A 311 2.88 18.38 15.30
C ILE A 311 2.15 17.04 15.40
N ILE A 312 2.72 16.06 16.10
CA ILE A 312 2.07 14.76 16.33
C ILE A 312 0.74 14.95 17.06
N GLN A 313 0.74 15.78 18.11
CA GLN A 313 -0.47 16.08 18.87
C GLN A 313 -1.52 16.82 18.02
N ALA A 314 -1.11 17.80 17.22
CA ALA A 314 -2.01 18.51 16.31
C ALA A 314 -2.64 17.57 15.27
N ASN A 315 -1.85 16.67 14.68
CA ASN A 315 -2.33 15.65 13.74
C ASN A 315 -3.33 14.70 14.41
N LEU A 316 -3.03 14.25 15.64
CA LEU A 316 -3.91 13.38 16.41
C LEU A 316 -5.26 14.07 16.73
N ASP A 317 -5.23 15.34 17.12
CA ASP A 317 -6.45 16.09 17.43
C ASP A 317 -7.31 16.33 16.18
N GLN A 318 -6.68 16.60 15.03
CA GLN A 318 -7.37 16.67 13.74
C GLN A 318 -7.98 15.32 13.35
N GLN A 319 -7.24 14.23 13.51
CA GLN A 319 -7.72 12.88 13.21
C GLN A 319 -8.92 12.51 14.09
N LYS A 320 -8.88 12.84 15.39
CA LYS A 320 -10.01 12.66 16.32
C LYS A 320 -11.26 13.43 15.89
N LYS A 321 -11.09 14.67 15.44
CA LYS A 321 -12.19 15.49 14.90
C LYS A 321 -12.82 14.83 13.68
N ILE A 322 -11.99 14.37 12.72
CA ILE A 322 -12.45 13.68 11.51
C ILE A 322 -13.21 12.40 11.88
N PHE A 323 -12.62 11.52 12.68
CA PHE A 323 -13.24 10.25 13.06
C PHE A 323 -14.51 10.43 13.89
N SER A 324 -14.59 11.47 14.72
CA SER A 324 -15.83 11.83 15.42
C SER A 324 -16.97 12.17 14.45
N ILE A 325 -16.69 12.94 13.40
CA ILE A 325 -17.66 13.27 12.35
C ILE A 325 -18.06 12.02 11.58
N MET A 326 -17.10 11.16 11.23
CA MET A 326 -17.36 9.90 10.51
C MET A 326 -18.26 8.95 11.30
N LYS A 327 -18.09 8.86 12.63
CA LYS A 327 -18.92 8.03 13.51
C LYS A 327 -20.31 8.59 13.77
N LYS A 328 -20.49 9.90 13.63
CA LYS A 328 -21.77 10.59 13.85
C LYS A 328 -22.78 10.33 12.73
N HIS A 329 -22.31 10.03 11.52
CA HIS A 329 -23.15 9.94 10.32
C HIS A 329 -23.06 8.58 9.64
N GLU A 330 -24.20 8.09 9.16
CA GLU A 330 -24.27 6.82 8.43
C GLU A 330 -24.00 6.97 6.93
N LYS A 331 -24.30 8.13 6.33
CA LYS A 331 -24.16 8.36 4.89
C LYS A 331 -22.85 9.07 4.57
N ALA A 332 -22.17 8.61 3.52
CA ALA A 332 -20.90 9.21 3.08
C ALA A 332 -21.07 10.67 2.67
N GLU A 333 -22.23 11.03 2.11
CA GLU A 333 -22.56 12.39 1.68
C GLU A 333 -22.67 13.36 2.87
N ASP A 334 -23.27 12.90 3.98
CA ASP A 334 -23.42 13.70 5.21
C ASP A 334 -22.05 13.91 5.88
N ILE A 335 -21.22 12.85 5.93
CA ILE A 335 -19.83 12.92 6.41
C ILE A 335 -19.03 13.92 5.57
N ARG A 336 -19.06 13.78 4.24
CA ARG A 336 -18.34 14.65 3.31
C ARG A 336 -18.76 16.10 3.49
N THR A 337 -20.06 16.35 3.64
CA THR A 337 -20.60 17.71 3.83
C THR A 337 -20.10 18.34 5.13
N GLU A 338 -20.16 17.61 6.26
CA GLU A 338 -19.67 18.14 7.54
C GLU A 338 -18.15 18.34 7.54
N LEU A 339 -17.39 17.41 6.96
CA LEU A 339 -15.94 17.55 6.80
C LEU A 339 -15.56 18.71 5.87
N GLN A 340 -16.28 18.92 4.77
CA GLN A 340 -16.05 20.04 3.86
C GLN A 340 -16.32 21.38 4.56
N ASN A 341 -17.38 21.47 5.35
CA ASN A 341 -17.67 22.68 6.14
C ASN A 341 -16.57 22.95 7.15
N SER A 342 -16.15 21.90 7.88
CA SER A 342 -15.02 21.99 8.80
C SER A 342 -13.74 22.45 8.11
N PHE A 343 -13.39 21.84 6.97
CA PHE A 343 -12.22 22.17 6.18
C PHE A 343 -12.24 23.63 5.70
N ASN A 344 -13.37 24.09 5.17
CA ASN A 344 -13.56 25.48 4.75
C ASN A 344 -13.40 26.47 5.90
N ASP A 345 -13.88 26.12 7.10
CA ASP A 345 -13.75 26.96 8.29
C ASP A 345 -12.33 26.96 8.86
N ASP A 346 -11.63 25.83 8.79
CA ASP A 346 -10.22 25.73 9.17
C ASP A 346 -9.35 26.60 8.23
N ILE A 347 -9.57 26.54 6.90
CA ILE A 347 -8.89 27.41 5.92
C ILE A 347 -9.12 28.90 6.21
N LYS A 348 -10.34 29.32 6.56
CA LYS A 348 -10.63 30.73 6.85
C LYS A 348 -9.88 31.26 8.07
N LYS A 349 -9.54 30.38 9.02
CA LYS A 349 -8.85 30.73 10.28
C LYS A 349 -7.33 30.67 10.17
N MET A 350 -6.80 29.97 9.18
CA MET A 350 -5.35 29.88 8.94
C MET A 350 -4.74 31.25 8.64
N SER A 351 -3.46 31.42 8.97
CA SER A 351 -2.66 32.57 8.54
C SER A 351 -2.54 32.60 7.01
N VAL A 352 -2.08 33.72 6.44
CA VAL A 352 -1.84 33.78 4.99
C VAL A 352 -0.73 32.80 4.62
N GLU A 353 0.31 32.75 5.44
CA GLU A 353 1.47 31.88 5.29
C GLU A 353 1.07 30.39 5.32
N ASP A 354 0.20 29.97 6.25
CA ASP A 354 -0.25 28.58 6.33
C ASP A 354 -1.16 28.20 5.15
N ARG A 355 -1.97 29.13 4.65
CA ARG A 355 -2.79 28.90 3.45
C ARG A 355 -1.95 28.76 2.19
N GLU A 356 -0.91 29.59 2.05
CA GLU A 356 0.08 29.46 0.97
C GLU A 356 0.81 28.11 1.09
N ALA A 357 1.12 27.68 2.32
CA ALA A 357 1.65 26.36 2.62
C ALA A 357 0.64 25.21 2.44
N LEU A 358 -0.59 25.42 1.96
CA LEU A 358 -1.44 24.32 1.48
C LEU A 358 -1.21 24.01 0.00
N GLY A 359 -0.52 24.89 -0.75
CA GLY A 359 -0.29 24.75 -2.18
C GLY A 359 -1.49 25.12 -3.06
N ASP A 360 -1.34 24.93 -4.37
CA ASP A 360 -2.22 25.54 -5.38
C ASP A 360 -3.63 24.92 -5.48
N ASN A 361 -3.90 23.77 -4.85
CA ASN A 361 -5.21 23.11 -4.92
C ASN A 361 -5.61 22.36 -3.63
N PRO A 362 -5.90 23.08 -2.53
CA PRO A 362 -6.32 22.48 -1.26
C PRO A 362 -7.62 21.67 -1.38
N GLN A 363 -8.55 22.10 -2.26
CA GLN A 363 -9.81 21.38 -2.47
C GLN A 363 -9.60 20.00 -3.09
N GLN A 364 -8.72 19.87 -4.09
CA GLN A 364 -8.42 18.57 -4.69
C GLN A 364 -7.78 17.60 -3.70
N LYS A 365 -6.94 18.10 -2.78
CA LYS A 365 -6.37 17.27 -1.71
C LYS A 365 -7.45 16.76 -0.78
N PHE A 366 -8.36 17.65 -0.35
CA PHE A 366 -9.52 17.26 0.44
C PHE A 366 -10.35 16.19 -0.29
N ASP A 367 -10.66 16.39 -1.58
CA ASP A 367 -11.44 15.42 -2.36
C ASP A 367 -10.74 14.06 -2.46
N SER A 368 -9.42 14.05 -2.65
CA SER A 368 -8.62 12.81 -2.70
C SER A 368 -8.59 12.08 -1.35
N GLU A 369 -8.50 12.83 -0.25
CA GLU A 369 -8.57 12.26 1.11
C GLU A 369 -9.96 11.66 1.39
N MET A 370 -11.03 12.34 0.95
CA MET A 370 -12.40 11.83 1.07
C MET A 370 -12.60 10.53 0.28
N GLU A 371 -12.01 10.41 -0.91
CA GLU A 371 -12.06 9.17 -1.69
C GLU A 371 -11.42 7.98 -0.95
N GLN A 372 -10.45 8.22 -0.08
CA GLN A 372 -9.80 7.17 0.71
C GLN A 372 -10.61 6.80 1.96
N ILE A 373 -11.03 7.79 2.74
CA ILE A 373 -11.63 7.56 4.06
C ILE A 373 -13.13 7.24 4.01
N LEU A 374 -13.83 7.58 2.92
CA LEU A 374 -15.27 7.32 2.77
C LEU A 374 -15.58 5.96 2.14
N THR A 375 -14.58 5.16 1.80
CA THR A 375 -14.77 3.80 1.30
C THR A 375 -15.51 2.94 2.33
N PRO A 376 -16.36 1.97 1.89
CA PRO A 376 -16.97 1.01 2.80
C PRO A 376 -15.95 0.31 3.70
N TRP A 377 -14.80 -0.06 3.13
CA TRP A 377 -13.68 -0.65 3.85
C TRP A 377 -13.19 0.23 5.00
N PHE A 378 -12.79 1.49 4.72
CA PHE A 378 -12.19 2.35 5.74
C PHE A 378 -13.18 2.62 6.87
N ARG A 379 -14.45 2.86 6.52
CA ARG A 379 -15.53 3.08 7.49
C ARG A 379 -15.78 1.86 8.38
N PHE A 380 -15.76 0.67 7.79
CA PHE A 380 -15.82 -0.58 8.53
C PHE A 380 -14.61 -0.71 9.45
N PHE A 381 -13.40 -0.62 8.92
CA PHE A 381 -12.16 -0.77 9.66
C PHE A 381 -12.10 0.17 10.85
N LEU A 382 -12.34 1.47 10.65
CA LEU A 382 -12.34 2.51 11.68
C LEU A 382 -13.19 2.16 12.91
N THR A 383 -14.34 1.52 12.69
CA THR A 383 -15.30 1.22 13.76
C THR A 383 -15.28 -0.22 14.22
N TYR A 384 -14.47 -1.07 13.57
CA TYR A 384 -14.42 -2.48 13.87
C TYR A 384 -13.60 -2.77 15.13
N ASP A 385 -14.16 -3.59 16.01
CA ASP A 385 -13.47 -4.20 17.15
C ASP A 385 -13.16 -5.67 16.79
N PRO A 386 -11.88 -6.09 16.73
CA PRO A 386 -11.51 -7.46 16.39
C PRO A 386 -11.77 -8.47 17.52
N LEU A 387 -11.89 -8.03 18.77
CA LEU A 387 -11.97 -8.92 19.92
C LEU A 387 -13.23 -9.81 19.93
N PRO A 388 -14.44 -9.33 19.59
CA PRO A 388 -15.64 -10.17 19.51
C PRO A 388 -15.54 -11.34 18.52
N ALA A 389 -14.82 -11.18 17.39
CA ALA A 389 -14.58 -12.28 16.47
C ALA A 389 -13.57 -13.27 17.07
N LEU A 390 -12.46 -12.75 17.62
CA LEU A 390 -11.44 -13.57 18.26
C LEU A 390 -12.00 -14.41 19.42
N ARG A 391 -12.92 -13.86 20.22
CA ARG A 391 -13.58 -14.59 21.32
C ARG A 391 -14.42 -15.78 20.86
N LYS A 392 -14.81 -15.83 19.59
CA LYS A 392 -15.61 -16.92 19.00
C LYS A 392 -14.73 -17.99 18.34
N VAL A 393 -13.43 -17.75 18.22
CA VAL A 393 -12.49 -18.72 17.66
C VAL A 393 -12.32 -19.86 18.66
N THR A 394 -12.48 -21.10 18.20
CA THR A 394 -12.32 -22.31 19.02
C THR A 394 -11.11 -23.15 18.63
N CYS A 395 -10.45 -22.83 17.52
CA CYS A 395 -9.23 -23.49 17.10
C CYS A 395 -8.00 -22.85 17.76
N PRO A 396 -6.84 -23.53 17.77
CA PRO A 396 -5.59 -22.94 18.23
C PRO A 396 -5.23 -21.62 17.54
N VAL A 397 -4.66 -20.69 18.31
CA VAL A 397 -4.31 -19.34 17.84
C VAL A 397 -2.84 -19.04 18.08
N MET A 398 -2.14 -18.60 17.05
CA MET A 398 -0.84 -17.94 17.20
C MET A 398 -1.00 -16.46 16.87
N ALA A 399 -0.43 -15.56 17.68
CA ALA A 399 -0.24 -14.18 17.29
C ALA A 399 1.22 -13.77 17.47
N ILE A 400 1.80 -13.17 16.43
CA ILE A 400 3.17 -12.70 16.44
C ILE A 400 3.27 -11.29 15.88
N ASN A 401 4.15 -10.48 16.47
CA ASN A 401 4.43 -9.12 16.02
C ASN A 401 5.95 -8.87 16.09
N GLY A 402 6.46 -7.99 15.24
CA GLY A 402 7.82 -7.49 15.36
C GLY A 402 7.94 -6.48 16.51
N GLU A 403 9.04 -6.53 17.27
CA GLU A 403 9.33 -5.55 18.34
C GLU A 403 9.31 -4.09 17.83
N LYS A 404 9.75 -3.88 16.58
CA LYS A 404 9.82 -2.57 15.91
C LYS A 404 8.64 -2.35 14.96
N ASP A 405 7.53 -3.06 15.16
CA ASP A 405 6.32 -2.78 14.42
C ASP A 405 5.70 -1.45 14.87
N LEU A 406 5.74 -0.44 13.99
CA LEU A 406 5.15 0.87 14.24
C LEU A 406 3.71 0.99 13.71
N GLN A 407 3.22 0.00 12.97
CA GLN A 407 1.89 -0.01 12.38
C GLN A 407 0.91 -0.77 13.26
N VAL A 408 1.34 -1.92 13.78
CA VAL A 408 0.59 -2.73 14.75
C VAL A 408 1.49 -3.03 15.96
N PRO A 409 1.65 -2.06 16.88
CA PRO A 409 2.62 -2.16 17.96
C PRO A 409 2.38 -3.38 18.84
N PRO A 410 3.43 -4.15 19.14
CA PRO A 410 3.29 -5.50 19.69
C PRO A 410 2.68 -5.49 21.09
N LYS A 411 3.07 -4.54 21.95
CA LYS A 411 2.67 -4.49 23.35
C LYS A 411 1.16 -4.39 23.51
N GLU A 412 0.54 -3.40 22.88
CA GLU A 412 -0.88 -3.13 23.00
C GLU A 412 -1.71 -4.22 22.31
N ASN A 413 -1.31 -4.63 21.11
CA ASN A 413 -2.07 -5.59 20.31
C ASN A 413 -1.98 -7.01 20.87
N LEU A 414 -0.80 -7.50 21.23
CA LEU A 414 -0.65 -8.84 21.81
C LEU A 414 -1.35 -8.94 23.17
N ALA A 415 -1.31 -7.87 23.99
CA ALA A 415 -2.02 -7.85 25.27
C ALA A 415 -3.55 -7.92 25.10
N ALA A 416 -4.11 -7.15 24.15
CA ALA A 416 -5.55 -7.16 23.87
C ALA A 416 -6.01 -8.52 23.29
N ILE A 417 -5.22 -9.09 22.36
CA ILE A 417 -5.43 -10.44 21.81
C ILE A 417 -5.42 -11.47 22.96
N GLU A 418 -4.42 -11.43 23.85
CA GLU A 418 -4.33 -12.34 24.99
C GLU A 418 -5.58 -12.26 25.88
N GLY A 419 -6.02 -11.04 26.19
CA GLY A 419 -7.22 -10.81 26.99
C GLY A 419 -8.45 -11.47 26.40
N ALA A 420 -8.70 -11.26 25.10
CA ALA A 420 -9.83 -11.89 24.41
C ALA A 420 -9.74 -13.42 24.35
N LEU A 421 -8.55 -13.97 24.12
CA LEU A 421 -8.34 -15.43 24.12
C LEU A 421 -8.59 -16.04 25.50
N LYS A 422 -8.13 -15.38 26.57
CA LYS A 422 -8.39 -15.78 27.96
C LYS A 422 -9.89 -15.73 28.30
N GLU A 423 -10.57 -14.65 27.93
CA GLU A 423 -12.02 -14.50 28.13
C GLU A 423 -12.83 -15.56 27.39
N ALA A 424 -12.37 -15.98 26.20
CA ALA A 424 -12.98 -17.06 25.43
C ALA A 424 -12.72 -18.46 26.00
N GLY A 425 -11.83 -18.58 27.01
CA GLY A 425 -11.39 -19.87 27.51
C GLY A 425 -10.50 -20.63 26.53
N THR A 426 -9.84 -19.94 25.59
CA THR A 426 -8.90 -20.57 24.66
C THR A 426 -7.68 -21.05 25.44
N THR A 427 -7.40 -22.35 25.40
CA THR A 427 -6.28 -22.96 26.13
C THR A 427 -5.06 -23.22 25.26
N ASP A 428 -5.24 -23.37 23.95
CA ASP A 428 -4.15 -23.55 23.00
C ASP A 428 -3.91 -22.25 22.22
N TYR A 429 -3.09 -21.36 22.79
CA TYR A 429 -2.62 -20.19 22.08
C TYR A 429 -1.13 -19.91 22.32
N THR A 430 -0.52 -19.14 21.42
CA THR A 430 0.87 -18.70 21.52
C THR A 430 0.98 -17.25 21.10
N LEU A 431 1.62 -16.44 21.95
CA LEU A 431 1.93 -15.05 21.65
C LEU A 431 3.45 -14.90 21.59
N LYS A 432 3.98 -14.22 20.56
CA LYS A 432 5.42 -13.97 20.45
C LYS A 432 5.70 -12.61 19.84
N GLU A 433 6.34 -11.76 20.62
CA GLU A 433 7.04 -10.59 20.09
C GLU A 433 8.42 -11.04 19.56
N LEU A 434 8.77 -10.61 18.35
CA LEU A 434 10.01 -10.99 17.67
C LEU A 434 11.03 -9.86 17.69
N PRO A 435 12.18 -10.03 18.40
CA PRO A 435 13.12 -8.94 18.65
C PRO A 435 13.74 -8.29 17.40
N GLY A 436 13.62 -6.97 17.33
CA GLY A 436 14.15 -6.11 16.29
C GLY A 436 13.55 -6.30 14.90
N LEU A 437 12.39 -6.96 14.78
CA LEU A 437 11.68 -7.09 13.50
C LEU A 437 10.66 -5.96 13.32
N ASN A 438 10.48 -5.47 12.10
CA ASN A 438 9.43 -4.49 11.74
C ASN A 438 8.07 -5.16 11.46
N HIS A 439 7.11 -4.39 10.96
CA HIS A 439 5.75 -4.83 10.62
C HIS A 439 5.72 -6.04 9.67
N ILE A 440 6.55 -6.02 8.62
CA ILE A 440 6.66 -7.10 7.63
C ILE A 440 7.73 -8.15 8.01
N PHE A 441 8.11 -8.20 9.29
CA PHE A 441 9.03 -9.18 9.89
C PHE A 441 10.45 -9.16 9.32
N GLN A 442 10.94 -8.03 8.83
CA GLN A 442 12.34 -7.85 8.46
C GLN A 442 13.15 -7.33 9.65
N LYS A 443 14.45 -7.65 9.71
CA LYS A 443 15.35 -7.01 10.68
C LYS A 443 15.47 -5.52 10.38
N ALA A 444 15.08 -4.69 11.35
CA ALA A 444 14.98 -3.24 11.17
C ALA A 444 15.76 -2.46 12.23
N GLU A 445 16.13 -1.23 11.92
CA GLU A 445 16.80 -0.32 12.86
C GLU A 445 15.78 0.53 13.62
N THR A 446 14.80 1.10 12.92
CA THR A 446 13.77 1.97 13.50
C THR A 446 12.37 1.37 13.37
N GLY A 447 12.15 0.50 12.38
CA GLY A 447 10.81 0.03 12.02
C GLY A 447 10.08 0.92 11.02
N SER A 448 10.68 2.04 10.61
CA SER A 448 10.14 2.95 9.61
C SER A 448 9.91 2.25 8.26
N VAL A 449 8.80 2.59 7.60
CA VAL A 449 8.47 2.09 6.25
C VAL A 449 9.54 2.45 5.22
N SER A 450 10.28 3.55 5.44
CA SER A 450 11.39 3.96 4.58
C SER A 450 12.56 2.96 4.56
N GLU A 451 12.67 2.07 5.56
CA GLU A 451 13.69 1.02 5.57
C GLU A 451 13.35 -0.14 4.62
N TYR A 452 12.07 -0.36 4.31
CA TYR A 452 11.61 -1.58 3.63
C TYR A 452 12.32 -1.75 2.29
N ILE A 453 12.40 -0.69 1.49
CA ILE A 453 13.08 -0.73 0.18
C ILE A 453 14.58 -1.05 0.29
N LYS A 454 15.23 -0.62 1.37
CA LYS A 454 16.68 -0.71 1.60
C LYS A 454 17.08 -2.08 2.16
N ILE A 455 16.19 -2.73 2.89
CA ILE A 455 16.45 -4.05 3.46
C ILE A 455 16.36 -5.09 2.34
N GLU A 456 17.37 -5.96 2.21
CA GLU A 456 17.33 -7.05 1.22
C GLU A 456 16.52 -8.26 1.71
N GLU A 457 16.51 -8.51 3.02
CA GLU A 457 15.71 -9.54 3.67
C GLU A 457 14.22 -9.27 3.43
N THR A 458 13.49 -10.25 2.90
CA THR A 458 12.03 -10.16 2.70
C THR A 458 11.27 -10.51 3.99
N ILE A 459 11.65 -11.61 4.65
CA ILE A 459 11.08 -12.02 5.94
C ILE A 459 12.21 -12.68 6.74
N ASN A 460 12.32 -12.36 8.02
CA ASN A 460 13.37 -12.92 8.85
C ASN A 460 13.22 -14.45 9.01
N PRO A 461 14.31 -15.24 8.86
CA PRO A 461 14.27 -16.69 9.02
C PRO A 461 13.72 -17.17 10.37
N GLU A 462 13.90 -16.43 11.46
CA GLU A 462 13.34 -16.79 12.77
C GLU A 462 11.81 -16.65 12.77
N ALA A 463 11.23 -15.69 12.04
CA ALA A 463 9.79 -15.57 11.87
C ALA A 463 9.24 -16.77 11.07
N LEU A 464 9.87 -17.13 9.95
CA LEU A 464 9.52 -18.32 9.16
C LEU A 464 9.55 -19.58 10.02
N LYS A 465 10.66 -19.78 10.75
CA LYS A 465 10.84 -20.92 11.65
C LYS A 465 9.79 -20.97 12.73
N THR A 466 9.54 -19.84 13.38
CA THR A 466 8.53 -19.67 14.44
C THR A 466 7.14 -20.11 13.94
N ILE A 467 6.71 -19.61 12.79
CA ILE A 467 5.40 -19.95 12.20
C ILE A 467 5.36 -21.44 11.82
N GLY A 468 6.34 -21.90 11.03
CA GLY A 468 6.33 -23.27 10.50
C GLY A 468 6.46 -24.34 11.58
N ASP A 469 7.27 -24.11 12.63
CA ASP A 469 7.40 -25.03 13.76
C ASP A 469 6.08 -25.15 14.54
N TRP A 470 5.43 -24.01 14.77
CA TRP A 470 4.16 -23.95 15.49
C TRP A 470 3.03 -24.68 14.74
N ILE A 471 2.96 -24.51 13.42
CA ILE A 471 1.99 -25.22 12.57
C ILE A 471 2.26 -26.72 12.60
N LEU A 472 3.50 -27.15 12.34
CA LEU A 472 3.85 -28.58 12.30
C LEU A 472 3.59 -29.30 13.61
N ALA A 473 3.68 -28.62 14.76
CA ALA A 473 3.34 -29.21 16.05
C ALA A 473 1.85 -29.58 16.20
N ARG A 474 0.96 -29.02 15.36
CA ARG A 474 -0.50 -29.20 15.40
C ARG A 474 -1.06 -30.02 14.24
N VAL A 475 -0.31 -30.12 13.15
CA VAL A 475 -0.77 -30.80 11.93
C VAL A 475 -0.02 -32.09 11.59
N LYS A 476 1.04 -32.45 12.33
CA LYS A 476 1.72 -33.73 12.14
C LYS A 476 0.87 -34.91 12.55
#